data_AF-A0A941V149-F1
#
_entry.id   AF-A0A941V149-F1
#
_cell.length_a   1.000
_cell.length_b   1.000
_cell.length_c   1.000
_cell.angle_alpha   90.00
_cell.angle_beta   90.00
_cell.angle_gamma   90.00
#
_symmetry.space_group_name_H-M   'P 1'
#
loop_
_entity.id
_entity.type
_entity.pdbx_description
1 polymer ?
#
loop_
_entity_poly.entity_id
_entity_poly.type
_entity_poly.pdbx_seq_one_letter_code
_entity_poly.pdbx_strand_id
1 'polypeptide(L)'
;MNNSDLGRVQAFLLKHRLAETKSVRRNLSREEREVATILRDADQQMRNLLDEILDGQGLVLQSFREFDVAGIAAGATAFVLARKPDANPPFFGTERLISRMKQIGTYRASDTAVKIWFTQLWFILLDLLYTKKNRSPGELQDWVDTALNRTVFTDAVKNYINDSVLKVDPATLKTTAVYDVLTAAKEGTITQLCAAFLEIMEDAGLLEKLQEDVYRQSLLFAFEMKMNYDRQLVPLLPDQSPFESASAILIEKIEEEQNGNNH
;
A
#
# COMPACT_ATOMS: atom_id res chain seq x y z
N MET A 1 -15.12 28.03 -2.32
CA MET A 1 -14.95 27.17 -3.51
C MET A 1 -16.15 27.39 -4.42
N ASN A 2 -16.01 27.43 -5.75
CA ASN A 2 -17.14 27.48 -6.69
C ASN A 2 -17.27 26.17 -7.51
N ASN A 3 -18.30 26.04 -8.36
CA ASN A 3 -18.53 24.81 -9.15
C ASN A 3 -17.38 24.48 -10.13
N SER A 4 -16.70 25.50 -10.67
CA SER A 4 -15.52 25.27 -11.53
C SER A 4 -14.34 24.76 -10.71
N ASP A 5 -14.13 25.32 -9.51
CA ASP A 5 -13.10 24.87 -8.57
C ASP A 5 -13.37 23.42 -8.15
N LEU A 6 -14.63 23.07 -7.89
CA LEU A 6 -15.05 21.71 -7.54
C LEU A 6 -14.61 20.69 -8.61
N GLY A 7 -14.91 20.96 -9.88
CA GLY A 7 -14.49 20.10 -10.99
C GLY A 7 -12.97 20.01 -11.14
N ARG A 8 -12.26 21.12 -10.92
CA ARG A 8 -10.78 21.14 -10.94
C ARG A 8 -10.18 20.32 -9.81
N VAL A 9 -10.68 20.48 -8.60
CA VAL A 9 -10.27 19.74 -7.41
C VAL A 9 -10.52 18.24 -7.62
N GLN A 10 -11.72 17.87 -8.08
CA GLN A 10 -12.08 16.48 -8.35
C GLN A 10 -11.14 15.86 -9.39
N ALA A 11 -10.93 16.53 -10.53
CA ALA A 11 -10.07 16.03 -11.59
C ALA A 11 -8.61 15.85 -11.11
N PHE A 12 -8.11 16.82 -10.34
CA PHE A 12 -6.77 16.73 -9.75
C PHE A 12 -6.66 15.53 -8.79
N LEU A 13 -7.62 15.38 -7.87
CA LEU A 13 -7.60 14.30 -6.89
C LEU A 13 -7.79 12.92 -7.54
N LEU A 14 -8.63 12.78 -8.58
CA LEU A 14 -8.77 11.51 -9.29
C LEU A 14 -7.47 11.08 -9.98
N LYS A 15 -6.67 12.05 -10.43
CA LYS A 15 -5.39 11.80 -11.09
C LYS A 15 -4.25 11.54 -10.11
N HIS A 16 -4.11 12.38 -9.09
CA HIS A 16 -2.94 12.42 -8.21
C HIS A 16 -3.18 11.80 -6.83
N ARG A 17 -4.44 11.67 -6.41
CA ARG A 17 -4.90 11.05 -5.14
C ARG A 17 -4.44 11.71 -3.84
N LEU A 18 -3.49 12.63 -3.91
CA LEU A 18 -2.93 13.37 -2.78
C LEU A 18 -2.75 14.83 -3.18
N ALA A 19 -3.12 15.75 -2.29
CA ALA A 19 -2.83 17.17 -2.42
C ALA A 19 -2.37 17.75 -1.08
N GLU A 20 -1.21 18.41 -1.05
CA GLU A 20 -0.67 19.05 0.14
C GLU A 20 -0.61 20.58 -0.02
N THR A 21 -0.96 21.31 1.04
CA THR A 21 -0.80 22.78 1.07
C THR A 21 0.67 23.20 1.19
N LYS A 22 1.47 22.39 1.90
CA LYS A 22 2.92 22.55 2.06
C LYS A 22 3.52 21.18 2.37
N SER A 23 4.70 20.91 1.82
CA SER A 23 5.45 19.67 2.08
C SER A 23 6.92 19.99 2.34
N VAL A 24 7.53 19.27 3.28
CA VAL A 24 8.99 19.29 3.53
C VAL A 24 9.68 18.16 2.76
N ARG A 25 8.91 17.15 2.31
CA ARG A 25 9.42 15.89 1.77
C ARG A 25 9.64 15.95 0.27
N ARG A 26 8.83 16.74 -0.44
CA ARG A 26 8.88 16.89 -1.90
C ARG A 26 8.49 18.29 -2.35
N ASN A 27 8.87 18.61 -3.58
CA ASN A 27 8.43 19.83 -4.23
C ASN A 27 6.97 19.69 -4.67
N LEU A 28 6.16 20.69 -4.32
CA LEU A 28 4.76 20.76 -4.72
C LEU A 28 4.61 21.57 -6.00
N SER A 29 3.85 21.02 -6.95
CA SER A 29 3.49 21.75 -8.16
C SER A 29 2.64 22.98 -7.80
N ARG A 30 2.60 23.97 -8.69
CA ARG A 30 1.74 25.14 -8.52
C ARG A 30 0.26 24.73 -8.46
N GLU A 31 -0.13 23.83 -9.35
CA GLU A 31 -1.50 23.32 -9.44
C GLU A 31 -1.93 22.60 -8.15
N GLU A 32 -1.05 21.77 -7.58
CA GLU A 32 -1.32 21.07 -6.32
C GLU A 32 -1.56 22.05 -5.17
N ARG A 33 -0.70 23.06 -5.04
CA ARG A 33 -0.84 24.10 -4.01
C ARG A 33 -2.14 24.87 -4.16
N GLU A 34 -2.53 25.21 -5.39
CA GLU A 34 -3.81 25.88 -5.68
C GLU A 34 -4.99 25.00 -5.27
N VAL A 35 -5.01 23.73 -5.68
CA VAL A 35 -6.07 22.76 -5.33
C VAL A 35 -6.15 22.54 -3.82
N ALA A 36 -5.02 22.34 -3.14
CA ALA A 36 -5.00 22.15 -1.70
C ALA A 36 -5.45 23.40 -0.93
N THR A 37 -5.15 24.60 -1.44
CA THR A 37 -5.62 25.87 -0.86
C THR A 37 -7.13 26.01 -1.04
N ILE A 38 -7.67 25.70 -2.22
CA ILE A 38 -9.11 25.68 -2.48
C ILE A 38 -9.82 24.72 -1.51
N LEU A 39 -9.27 23.51 -1.31
CA LEU A 39 -9.84 22.51 -0.40
C LEU A 39 -9.79 22.95 1.07
N ARG A 40 -8.71 23.63 1.48
CA ARG A 40 -8.55 24.15 2.85
C ARG A 40 -9.52 25.29 3.14
N ASP A 41 -9.71 26.17 2.17
CA ASP A 41 -10.50 27.40 2.31
C ASP A 41 -11.96 27.22 1.82
N ALA A 42 -12.34 25.99 1.43
CA ALA A 42 -13.69 25.65 1.04
C ALA A 42 -14.66 25.77 2.23
N ASP A 43 -15.83 26.33 1.97
CA ASP A 43 -16.95 26.34 2.88
C ASP A 43 -17.56 24.94 3.04
N GLN A 44 -18.25 24.71 4.16
CA GLN A 44 -18.77 23.40 4.51
C GLN A 44 -19.77 22.86 3.48
N GLN A 45 -20.60 23.74 2.90
CA GLN A 45 -21.59 23.33 1.91
C GLN A 45 -20.92 22.76 0.66
N MET A 46 -19.92 23.45 0.12
CA MET A 46 -19.16 22.97 -1.03
C MET A 46 -18.32 21.72 -0.70
N ARG A 47 -17.83 21.59 0.54
CA ARG A 47 -17.14 20.38 0.98
C ARG A 47 -18.07 19.17 1.01
N ASN A 48 -19.26 19.32 1.58
CA ASN A 48 -20.27 18.25 1.60
C ASN A 48 -20.68 17.83 0.18
N LEU A 49 -20.86 18.79 -0.74
CA LEU A 49 -21.16 18.49 -2.13
C LEU A 49 -20.04 17.68 -2.80
N LEU A 50 -18.77 18.04 -2.56
CA LEU A 50 -17.63 17.26 -3.05
C LEU A 50 -17.64 15.85 -2.47
N ASP A 51 -17.85 15.73 -1.16
CA ASP A 51 -17.85 14.45 -0.47
C ASP A 51 -18.99 13.55 -0.99
N GLU A 52 -20.20 14.07 -1.22
CA GLU A 52 -21.32 13.34 -1.83
C GLU A 52 -21.01 12.82 -3.25
N ILE A 53 -20.37 13.64 -4.08
CA ILE A 53 -19.95 13.23 -5.43
C ILE A 53 -18.92 12.11 -5.36
N LEU A 54 -17.93 12.23 -4.46
CA LEU A 54 -16.89 11.23 -4.27
C LEU A 54 -17.46 9.94 -3.65
N ASP A 55 -18.43 10.07 -2.74
CA ASP A 55 -19.14 8.97 -2.10
C ASP A 55 -19.85 8.09 -3.13
N GLY A 56 -20.60 8.73 -4.05
CA GLY A 56 -21.26 8.06 -5.17
C GLY A 56 -20.28 7.39 -6.15
N GLN A 57 -19.00 7.77 -6.13
CA GLN A 57 -17.92 7.14 -6.89
C GLN A 57 -17.19 6.04 -6.11
N GLY A 58 -17.56 5.78 -4.86
CA GLY A 58 -16.89 4.81 -3.99
C GLY A 58 -15.57 5.31 -3.40
N LEU A 59 -15.43 6.63 -3.26
CA LEU A 59 -14.22 7.30 -2.78
C LEU A 59 -14.51 8.08 -1.49
N VAL A 60 -13.45 8.34 -0.73
CA VAL A 60 -13.52 9.15 0.50
C VAL A 60 -12.37 10.14 0.52
N LEU A 61 -12.67 11.41 0.81
CA LEU A 61 -11.68 12.46 0.95
C LEU A 61 -11.35 12.66 2.44
N GLN A 62 -10.16 12.24 2.84
CA GLN A 62 -9.66 12.42 4.19
C GLN A 62 -8.68 13.59 4.25
N SER A 63 -8.81 14.45 5.27
CA SER A 63 -7.81 15.47 5.58
C SER A 63 -6.97 15.07 6.78
N PHE A 64 -5.68 15.39 6.73
CA PHE A 64 -4.72 15.20 7.80
C PHE A 64 -3.93 16.48 8.05
N ARG A 65 -3.59 16.75 9.31
CA ARG A 65 -2.75 17.84 9.78
C ARG A 65 -1.52 17.27 10.51
N GLU A 66 -0.62 18.15 10.89
CA GLU A 66 0.64 17.81 11.59
C GLU A 66 0.44 16.98 12.88
N PHE A 67 -0.69 17.14 13.57
CA PHE A 67 -0.98 16.41 14.81
C PHE A 67 -1.67 15.06 14.56
N ASP A 68 -2.21 14.85 13.36
CA ASP A 68 -2.92 13.62 13.03
C ASP A 68 -1.92 12.52 12.65
N VAL A 69 -0.92 12.86 11.84
CA VAL A 69 0.08 11.93 11.28
C VAL A 69 1.44 12.59 11.10
N ALA A 70 2.49 11.82 11.35
CA ALA A 70 3.86 12.26 11.14
C ALA A 70 4.13 12.62 9.67
N GLY A 71 5.17 13.44 9.47
CA GLY A 71 5.65 13.82 8.13
C GLY A 71 4.93 15.01 7.52
N ILE A 72 3.72 15.38 7.95
CA ILE A 72 3.04 16.59 7.46
C ILE A 72 3.77 17.85 7.98
N ALA A 73 3.99 18.81 7.10
CA ALA A 73 4.70 20.05 7.45
C ALA A 73 3.90 20.87 8.47
N ALA A 74 4.58 21.62 9.33
CA ALA A 74 3.90 22.43 10.33
C ALA A 74 2.95 23.46 9.71
N GLY A 75 1.73 23.54 10.24
CA GLY A 75 0.63 24.34 9.71
C GLY A 75 0.09 23.90 8.34
N ALA A 76 0.50 22.73 7.83
CA ALA A 76 0.02 22.19 6.57
C ALA A 76 -1.15 21.22 6.78
N THR A 77 -1.99 21.15 5.74
CA THR A 77 -3.01 20.12 5.57
C THR A 77 -2.68 19.28 4.34
N ALA A 78 -2.78 17.96 4.48
CA ALA A 78 -2.76 16.98 3.42
C ALA A 78 -4.17 16.45 3.16
N PHE A 79 -4.57 16.35 1.90
CA PHE A 79 -5.84 15.81 1.47
C PHE A 79 -5.59 14.53 0.67
N VAL A 80 -6.19 13.43 1.14
CA VAL A 80 -6.01 12.08 0.61
C VAL A 80 -7.34 11.60 0.04
N LEU A 81 -7.38 11.26 -1.24
CA LEU A 81 -8.54 10.64 -1.86
C LEU A 81 -8.36 9.11 -1.85
N ALA A 82 -9.00 8.44 -0.91
CA ALA A 82 -8.92 6.99 -0.71
C ALA A 82 -10.11 6.25 -1.32
N ARG A 83 -9.91 4.97 -1.62
CA ARG A 83 -11.00 4.05 -2.01
C ARG A 83 -11.73 3.60 -0.76
N LYS A 84 -13.06 3.55 -0.82
CA LYS A 84 -13.84 2.90 0.23
C LYS A 84 -13.58 1.38 0.21
N PRO A 85 -13.38 0.72 1.37
CA PRO A 85 -13.14 -0.72 1.45
C PRO A 85 -14.24 -1.59 0.83
N ASP A 86 -15.47 -1.09 0.79
CA ASP A 86 -16.69 -1.76 0.33
C ASP A 86 -17.15 -1.32 -1.07
N ALA A 87 -16.38 -0.46 -1.74
CA ALA A 87 -16.71 0.01 -3.08
C ALA A 87 -15.66 -0.41 -4.11
N ASN A 88 -16.09 -0.56 -5.36
CA ASN A 88 -15.21 -0.83 -6.50
C ASN A 88 -15.21 0.37 -7.47
N PRO A 89 -14.44 1.43 -7.20
CA PRO A 89 -14.42 2.62 -8.02
C PRO A 89 -13.97 2.29 -9.46
N PRO A 90 -14.70 2.74 -10.50
CA PRO A 90 -14.51 2.28 -11.88
C PRO A 90 -13.18 2.75 -12.51
N PHE A 91 -12.53 3.75 -11.93
CA PHE A 91 -11.33 4.41 -12.49
C PHE A 91 -10.01 3.72 -12.10
N PHE A 92 -10.05 2.83 -11.11
CA PHE A 92 -8.86 2.14 -10.57
C PHE A 92 -8.88 0.63 -10.86
N GLY A 93 -9.64 0.22 -11.88
CA GLY A 93 -9.92 -1.17 -12.20
C GLY A 93 -8.72 -2.00 -12.66
N THR A 94 -8.86 -3.31 -12.50
CA THR A 94 -7.86 -4.34 -12.84
C THR A 94 -7.41 -4.32 -14.30
N GLU A 95 -8.25 -3.83 -15.23
CA GLU A 95 -7.93 -3.76 -16.65
C GLU A 95 -6.73 -2.85 -16.94
N ARG A 96 -6.71 -1.65 -16.35
CA ARG A 96 -5.59 -0.71 -16.52
C ARG A 96 -4.28 -1.30 -16.01
N LEU A 97 -4.33 -1.98 -14.87
CA LEU A 97 -3.20 -2.72 -14.29
C LEU A 97 -2.71 -3.81 -15.24
N ILE A 98 -3.62 -4.62 -15.78
CA ILE A 98 -3.27 -5.70 -16.72
C ILE A 98 -2.62 -5.11 -17.96
N SER A 99 -3.21 -4.07 -18.56
CA SER A 99 -2.67 -3.40 -19.74
C SER A 99 -1.27 -2.86 -19.50
N ARG A 100 -1.02 -2.22 -18.34
CA ARG A 100 0.31 -1.67 -18.00
C ARG A 100 1.36 -2.76 -17.78
N MET A 101 1.04 -3.79 -16.99
CA MET A 101 1.95 -4.92 -16.77
C MET A 101 2.32 -5.63 -18.09
N LYS A 102 1.36 -5.77 -19.02
CA LYS A 102 1.61 -6.35 -20.36
C LYS A 102 2.46 -5.47 -21.27
N GLN A 103 2.40 -4.15 -21.12
CA GLN A 103 3.18 -3.21 -21.95
C GLN A 103 4.65 -3.18 -21.55
N ILE A 104 4.94 -3.27 -20.25
CA ILE A 104 6.30 -3.11 -19.70
C ILE A 104 7.04 -4.46 -19.68
N GLY A 105 6.32 -5.56 -19.44
CA GLY A 105 6.88 -6.90 -19.60
C GLY A 105 6.99 -7.26 -21.07
N THR A 106 8.12 -7.83 -21.49
CA THR A 106 8.33 -8.40 -22.84
C THR A 106 7.50 -9.67 -23.08
N TYR A 107 6.22 -9.68 -22.66
CA TYR A 107 5.42 -10.87 -22.45
C TYR A 107 4.09 -10.82 -23.20
N ARG A 108 3.84 -11.87 -23.98
CA ARG A 108 2.48 -12.33 -24.31
C ARG A 108 1.88 -13.06 -23.10
N ALA A 109 1.96 -12.48 -21.90
CA ALA A 109 1.41 -13.09 -20.69
C ALA A 109 -0.12 -13.11 -20.76
N SER A 110 -0.72 -14.21 -20.32
CA SER A 110 -2.16 -14.26 -20.09
C SER A 110 -2.57 -13.31 -18.96
N ASP A 111 -3.81 -12.84 -18.96
CA ASP A 111 -4.37 -12.01 -17.89
C ASP A 111 -4.21 -12.68 -16.52
N THR A 112 -4.37 -14.00 -16.48
CA THR A 112 -4.18 -14.82 -15.28
C THR A 112 -2.74 -14.73 -14.77
N ALA A 113 -1.74 -14.86 -15.65
CA ALA A 113 -0.34 -14.76 -15.24
C ALA A 113 -0.01 -13.37 -14.69
N VAL A 114 -0.55 -12.31 -15.31
CA VAL A 114 -0.37 -10.93 -14.83
C VAL A 114 -0.99 -10.73 -13.44
N LYS A 115 -2.21 -11.22 -13.23
CA LYS A 115 -2.88 -11.17 -11.92
C LYS A 115 -2.09 -11.92 -10.86
N ILE A 116 -1.56 -13.10 -11.17
CA ILE A 116 -0.71 -13.88 -10.26
C ILE A 116 0.52 -13.08 -9.87
N TRP A 117 1.28 -12.58 -10.85
CA TRP A 117 2.48 -11.79 -10.59
C TRP A 117 2.18 -10.54 -9.75
N PHE A 118 1.16 -9.78 -10.11
CA PHE A 118 0.80 -8.59 -9.35
C PHE A 118 0.47 -8.92 -7.90
N THR A 119 -0.33 -9.96 -7.66
CA THR A 119 -0.70 -10.39 -6.30
C THR A 119 0.52 -10.82 -5.48
N GLN A 120 1.46 -11.58 -6.07
CA GLN A 120 2.67 -11.99 -5.35
C GLN A 120 3.60 -10.82 -5.04
N LEU A 121 3.83 -9.94 -6.01
CA LEU A 121 4.63 -8.73 -5.83
C LEU A 121 4.01 -7.81 -4.76
N TRP A 122 2.68 -7.72 -4.73
CA TRP A 122 1.95 -7.00 -3.69
C TRP A 122 2.18 -7.59 -2.30
N PHE A 123 2.08 -8.92 -2.12
CA PHE A 123 2.34 -9.55 -0.82
C PHE A 123 3.78 -9.36 -0.35
N ILE A 124 4.75 -9.48 -1.25
CA ILE A 124 6.16 -9.27 -0.91
C ILE A 124 6.40 -7.80 -0.53
N LEU A 125 5.77 -6.84 -1.21
CA LEU A 125 5.84 -5.44 -0.83
C LEU A 125 5.28 -5.23 0.58
N LEU A 126 4.11 -5.81 0.89
CA LEU A 126 3.53 -5.72 2.23
C LEU A 126 4.43 -6.34 3.29
N ASP A 127 5.06 -7.48 3.02
CA ASP A 127 6.01 -8.12 3.93
C ASP A 127 7.21 -7.20 4.24
N LEU A 128 7.76 -6.53 3.23
CA LEU A 128 8.85 -5.57 3.42
C LEU A 128 8.44 -4.32 4.20
N LEU A 129 7.21 -3.84 4.00
CA LEU A 129 6.71 -2.62 4.64
C LEU A 129 6.26 -2.84 6.08
N TYR A 130 5.68 -4.00 6.39
CA TYR A 130 5.02 -4.29 7.66
C TYR A 130 5.77 -5.36 8.46
N THR A 131 5.81 -6.60 7.97
CA THR A 131 6.37 -7.74 8.73
C THR A 131 7.84 -7.53 9.09
N LYS A 132 8.70 -7.24 8.11
CA LYS A 132 10.14 -7.08 8.34
C LYS A 132 10.50 -5.86 9.16
N LYS A 133 9.60 -4.87 9.22
CA LYS A 133 9.75 -3.67 10.05
C LYS A 133 9.03 -3.79 11.40
N ASN A 134 8.43 -4.95 11.69
CA ASN A 134 7.61 -5.20 12.87
C ASN A 134 6.55 -4.09 13.09
N ARG A 135 5.92 -3.66 12.01
CA ARG A 135 4.94 -2.57 11.98
C ARG A 135 3.55 -3.12 11.72
N SER A 136 2.57 -2.65 12.49
CA SER A 136 1.18 -3.02 12.29
C SER A 136 0.56 -2.29 11.09
N PRO A 137 -0.31 -2.95 10.30
CA PRO A 137 -1.11 -2.30 9.25
C PRO A 137 -1.95 -1.10 9.74
N GLY A 138 -2.27 -1.04 11.04
CA GLY A 138 -3.03 0.05 11.66
C GLY A 138 -2.21 1.27 12.08
N GLU A 139 -0.87 1.20 12.05
CA GLU A 139 0.02 2.28 12.51
C GLU A 139 0.23 3.32 11.40
N LEU A 140 -0.51 4.43 11.46
CA LEU A 140 -0.41 5.49 10.45
C LEU A 140 0.81 6.40 10.65
N GLN A 141 1.44 6.42 11.82
CA GLN A 141 2.52 7.36 12.16
C GLN A 141 3.84 7.05 11.46
N ASP A 142 4.22 5.78 11.34
CA ASP A 142 5.57 5.41 10.88
C ASP A 142 5.71 5.28 9.36
N TRP A 143 4.75 5.84 8.60
CA TRP A 143 4.75 5.74 7.15
C TRP A 143 5.97 6.43 6.52
N VAL A 144 6.48 7.50 7.15
CA VAL A 144 7.65 8.27 6.69
C VAL A 144 8.93 7.43 6.68
N ASP A 145 9.05 6.45 7.56
CA ASP A 145 10.24 5.62 7.75
C ASP A 145 10.22 4.33 6.92
N THR A 146 9.23 4.21 6.03
CA THR A 146 9.06 3.03 5.17
C THR A 146 9.72 3.10 3.80
N ALA A 147 10.97 3.54 3.75
CA ALA A 147 11.75 3.48 2.52
C ALA A 147 12.19 2.05 2.18
N LEU A 148 12.21 1.71 0.90
CA LEU A 148 12.74 0.48 0.32
C LEU A 148 13.47 0.78 -0.99
N ASN A 149 14.50 0.00 -1.30
CA ASN A 149 15.21 0.07 -2.57
C ASN A 149 14.66 -0.98 -3.54
N ARG A 150 14.58 -0.65 -4.83
CA ARG A 150 14.15 -1.56 -5.91
C ARG A 150 14.96 -2.86 -5.95
N THR A 151 16.26 -2.79 -5.69
CA THR A 151 17.14 -3.97 -5.63
C THR A 151 16.74 -4.89 -4.49
N VAL A 152 16.56 -4.35 -3.28
CA VAL A 152 16.07 -5.08 -2.10
C VAL A 152 14.71 -5.74 -2.37
N PHE A 153 13.79 -5.04 -3.04
CA PHE A 153 12.51 -5.62 -3.44
C PHE A 153 12.69 -6.78 -4.44
N THR A 154 13.49 -6.56 -5.48
CA THR A 154 13.78 -7.56 -6.51
C THR A 154 14.44 -8.82 -5.90
N ASP A 155 15.38 -8.63 -4.99
CA ASP A 155 16.07 -9.73 -4.31
C ASP A 155 15.12 -10.47 -3.36
N ALA A 156 14.22 -9.77 -2.68
CA ALA A 156 13.17 -10.40 -1.88
C ALA A 156 12.25 -11.28 -2.75
N VAL A 157 11.91 -10.83 -3.96
CA VAL A 157 11.11 -11.62 -4.92
C VAL A 157 11.86 -12.86 -5.39
N LYS A 158 13.15 -12.72 -5.75
CA LYS A 158 13.98 -13.86 -6.14
C LYS A 158 14.12 -14.88 -5.00
N ASN A 159 14.37 -14.41 -3.78
CA ASN A 159 14.47 -15.26 -2.60
C ASN A 159 13.14 -15.97 -2.32
N TYR A 160 12.01 -15.28 -2.43
CA TYR A 160 10.69 -15.91 -2.32
C TYR A 160 10.49 -17.05 -3.34
N ILE A 161 10.87 -16.84 -4.60
CA ILE A 161 10.75 -17.88 -5.63
C ILE A 161 11.68 -19.06 -5.31
N ASN A 162 12.93 -18.80 -4.97
CA ASN A 162 13.93 -19.84 -4.72
C ASN A 162 13.67 -20.62 -3.43
N ASP A 163 13.29 -19.93 -2.36
CA ASP A 163 13.18 -20.52 -1.03
C ASP A 163 11.79 -21.01 -0.69
N SER A 164 10.74 -20.41 -1.27
CA SER A 164 9.35 -20.75 -0.95
C SER A 164 8.63 -21.45 -2.09
N VAL A 165 8.82 -21.04 -3.34
CA VAL A 165 8.05 -21.61 -4.48
C VAL A 165 8.71 -22.87 -5.03
N LEU A 166 10.00 -22.83 -5.35
CA LEU A 166 10.72 -23.96 -5.97
C LEU A 166 10.89 -25.17 -5.04
N LYS A 167 10.75 -24.98 -3.72
CA LYS A 167 10.80 -26.07 -2.73
C LYS A 167 9.47 -26.80 -2.57
N VAL A 168 8.38 -26.31 -3.17
CA VAL A 168 7.08 -26.99 -3.14
C VAL A 168 7.09 -28.15 -4.10
N ASP A 169 6.72 -29.34 -3.63
CA ASP A 169 6.50 -30.49 -4.50
C ASP A 169 5.23 -30.28 -5.34
N PRO A 170 5.33 -30.18 -6.69
CA PRO A 170 4.18 -29.96 -7.56
C PRO A 170 3.10 -31.05 -7.43
N ALA A 171 3.47 -32.28 -7.07
CA ALA A 171 2.51 -33.38 -6.89
C ALA A 171 1.55 -33.15 -5.72
N THR A 172 1.90 -32.28 -4.77
CA THR A 172 1.06 -31.94 -3.61
C THR A 172 0.06 -30.81 -3.90
N LEU A 173 0.19 -30.14 -5.06
CA LEU A 173 -0.62 -28.97 -5.40
C LEU A 173 -1.98 -29.36 -5.96
N LYS A 174 -3.04 -28.77 -5.40
CA LYS A 174 -4.41 -28.87 -5.97
C LYS A 174 -4.52 -28.16 -7.32
N THR A 175 -3.73 -27.10 -7.53
CA THR A 175 -3.69 -26.32 -8.77
C THR A 175 -2.26 -25.91 -9.05
N THR A 176 -1.77 -26.13 -10.27
CA THR A 176 -0.39 -25.79 -10.67
C THR A 176 -0.27 -24.37 -11.24
N ALA A 177 -1.37 -23.68 -11.56
CA ALA A 177 -1.34 -22.40 -12.28
C ALA A 177 -0.40 -21.33 -11.67
N VAL A 178 -0.39 -21.18 -10.33
CA VAL A 178 0.50 -20.23 -9.65
C VAL A 178 1.95 -20.70 -9.73
N TYR A 179 2.19 -21.97 -9.44
CA TYR A 179 3.52 -22.59 -9.51
C TYR A 179 4.12 -22.47 -10.91
N ASP A 180 3.35 -22.84 -11.95
CA ASP A 180 3.79 -22.82 -13.34
C ASP A 180 4.14 -21.40 -13.80
N VAL A 181 3.33 -20.40 -13.41
CA VAL A 181 3.58 -19.00 -13.78
C VAL A 181 4.83 -18.43 -13.11
N LEU A 182 5.05 -18.74 -11.83
CA LEU A 182 6.18 -18.20 -11.08
C LEU A 182 7.51 -18.88 -11.45
N THR A 183 7.48 -20.19 -11.75
CA THR A 183 8.66 -20.97 -12.12
C THR A 183 9.05 -20.84 -13.59
N ALA A 184 8.13 -20.43 -14.47
CA ALA A 184 8.42 -20.20 -15.89
C ALA A 184 9.21 -18.91 -16.18
N ALA A 185 9.33 -17.98 -15.21
CA ALA A 185 9.99 -16.70 -15.42
C ALA A 185 11.51 -16.80 -15.29
N LYS A 186 12.24 -16.21 -16.25
CA LYS A 186 13.70 -16.04 -16.18
C LYS A 186 14.07 -14.86 -15.28
N GLU A 187 15.30 -14.83 -14.77
CA GLU A 187 15.76 -13.76 -13.86
C GLU A 187 15.61 -12.34 -14.42
N GLY A 188 15.94 -12.14 -15.70
CA GLY A 188 15.76 -10.84 -16.36
C GLY A 188 14.30 -10.39 -16.40
N THR A 189 13.38 -11.34 -16.55
CA THR A 189 11.93 -11.09 -16.53
C THR A 189 11.47 -10.63 -15.14
N ILE A 190 11.96 -11.26 -14.07
CA ILE A 190 11.56 -10.92 -12.69
C ILE A 190 11.91 -9.45 -12.41
N THR A 191 13.09 -9.02 -12.83
CA THR A 191 13.54 -7.63 -12.66
C THR A 191 12.63 -6.63 -13.40
N GLN A 192 12.25 -6.95 -14.65
CA GLN A 192 11.31 -6.13 -15.43
C GLN A 192 9.92 -6.05 -14.78
N LEU A 193 9.41 -7.17 -14.25
CA LEU A 193 8.12 -7.22 -13.57
C LEU A 193 8.14 -6.41 -12.26
N CYS A 194 9.23 -6.47 -11.50
CA CYS A 194 9.39 -5.68 -10.30
C CYS A 194 9.39 -4.17 -10.62
N ALA A 195 10.10 -3.75 -11.68
CA ALA A 195 10.10 -2.37 -12.13
C ALA A 195 8.69 -1.91 -12.55
N ALA A 196 8.01 -2.69 -13.39
CA ALA A 196 6.64 -2.41 -13.84
C ALA A 196 5.67 -2.27 -12.67
N PHE A 197 5.77 -3.17 -11.69
CA PHE A 197 4.93 -3.13 -10.49
C PHE A 197 5.16 -1.86 -9.68
N LEU A 198 6.42 -1.48 -9.41
CA LEU A 198 6.72 -0.26 -8.66
C LEU A 198 6.25 1.01 -9.38
N GLU A 199 6.38 1.07 -10.71
CA GLU A 199 5.84 2.19 -11.51
C GLU A 199 4.32 2.27 -11.44
N ILE A 200 3.60 1.13 -11.51
CA ILE A 200 2.14 1.10 -11.35
C ILE A 200 1.73 1.58 -9.95
N MET A 201 2.48 1.21 -8.93
CA MET A 201 2.24 1.60 -7.56
C MET A 201 2.49 3.09 -7.32
N GLU A 202 3.50 3.66 -7.97
CA GLU A 202 3.77 5.10 -8.00
C GLU A 202 2.66 5.85 -8.73
N ASP A 203 2.27 5.40 -9.93
CA ASP A 203 1.17 5.97 -10.73
C ASP A 203 -0.17 5.94 -9.99
N ALA A 204 -0.40 4.93 -9.15
CA ALA A 204 -1.58 4.81 -8.31
C ALA A 204 -1.55 5.71 -7.05
N GLY A 205 -0.43 6.40 -6.81
CA GLY A 205 -0.21 7.22 -5.62
C GLY A 205 0.00 6.40 -4.35
N LEU A 206 0.30 5.10 -4.46
CA LEU A 206 0.51 4.21 -3.31
C LEU A 206 1.98 4.21 -2.84
N LEU A 207 2.91 4.45 -3.76
CA LEU A 207 4.32 4.68 -3.45
C LEU A 207 4.74 6.09 -3.85
N GLU A 208 5.67 6.65 -3.08
CA GLU A 208 6.37 7.89 -3.39
C GLU A 208 7.81 7.57 -3.76
N LYS A 209 8.28 8.07 -4.91
CA LYS A 209 9.68 7.98 -5.30
C LYS A 209 10.48 9.08 -4.59
N LEU A 210 11.43 8.68 -3.75
CA LEU A 210 12.30 9.60 -3.00
C LEU A 210 13.54 9.97 -3.81
N GLN A 211 14.14 8.97 -4.45
CA GLN A 211 15.33 9.08 -5.29
C GLN A 211 15.24 8.02 -6.41
N GLU A 212 16.24 7.96 -7.29
CA GLU A 212 16.35 6.85 -8.21
C GLU A 212 16.36 5.52 -7.43
N ASP A 213 15.45 4.61 -7.81
CA ASP A 213 15.27 3.30 -7.21
C ASP A 213 14.90 3.23 -5.72
N VAL A 214 14.65 4.35 -5.06
CA VAL A 214 14.22 4.40 -3.65
C VAL A 214 12.78 4.87 -3.56
N TYR A 215 11.94 4.00 -3.02
CA TYR A 215 10.50 4.19 -2.89
C TYR A 215 10.11 4.18 -1.42
N ARG A 216 9.01 4.87 -1.09
CA ARG A 216 8.39 4.84 0.24
C ARG A 216 6.90 4.62 0.11
N GLN A 217 6.27 4.04 1.12
CA GLN A 217 4.82 4.09 1.26
C GLN A 217 4.33 5.55 1.22
N SER A 218 3.25 5.83 0.48
CA SER A 218 2.57 7.13 0.57
C SER A 218 1.62 7.18 1.78
N LEU A 219 1.26 8.40 2.20
CA LEU A 219 0.21 8.57 3.22
C LEU A 219 -1.13 7.94 2.78
N LEU A 220 -1.45 8.00 1.48
CA LEU A 220 -2.63 7.35 0.91
C LEU A 220 -2.60 5.84 1.14
N PHE A 221 -1.47 5.19 0.85
CA PHE A 221 -1.36 3.75 1.01
C PHE A 221 -1.46 3.35 2.49
N ALA A 222 -0.77 4.07 3.37
CA ALA A 222 -0.86 3.79 4.80
C ALA A 222 -2.30 3.95 5.32
N PHE A 223 -3.03 4.97 4.85
CA PHE A 223 -4.42 5.19 5.22
C PHE A 223 -5.37 4.12 4.65
N GLU A 224 -5.26 3.76 3.36
CA GLU A 224 -6.07 2.69 2.78
C GLU A 224 -5.80 1.34 3.48
N MET A 225 -4.55 1.06 3.85
CA MET A 225 -4.21 -0.15 4.60
C MET A 225 -4.87 -0.14 5.99
N LYS A 226 -4.76 0.96 6.72
CA LYS A 226 -5.43 1.12 8.03
C LYS A 226 -6.94 0.93 7.91
N MET A 227 -7.60 1.56 6.94
CA MET A 227 -9.05 1.41 6.74
C MET A 227 -9.45 -0.05 6.47
N ASN A 228 -8.71 -0.74 5.59
CA ASN A 228 -8.99 -2.14 5.29
C ASN A 228 -8.73 -3.03 6.51
N TYR A 229 -7.64 -2.79 7.24
CA TYR A 229 -7.31 -3.51 8.46
C TYR A 229 -8.39 -3.35 9.53
N ASP A 230 -8.72 -2.11 9.89
CA ASP A 230 -9.69 -1.79 10.94
C ASP A 230 -11.10 -2.31 10.61
N ARG A 231 -11.50 -2.30 9.33
CA ARG A 231 -12.86 -2.67 8.92
C ARG A 231 -13.03 -4.14 8.57
N GLN A 232 -12.01 -4.80 8.02
CA GLN A 232 -12.12 -6.16 7.48
C GLN A 232 -11.38 -7.19 8.33
N LEU A 233 -10.22 -6.84 8.89
CA LEU A 233 -9.38 -7.79 9.61
C LEU A 233 -9.62 -7.75 11.10
N VAL A 234 -9.68 -6.57 11.72
CA VAL A 234 -9.90 -6.44 13.17
C VAL A 234 -11.15 -7.20 13.65
N PRO A 235 -12.31 -7.14 12.97
CA PRO A 235 -13.49 -7.90 13.39
C PRO A 235 -13.35 -9.43 13.27
N LEU A 236 -12.37 -9.91 12.51
CA LEU A 236 -12.09 -11.34 12.32
C LEU A 236 -10.98 -11.84 13.25
N LEU A 237 -10.22 -10.93 13.86
CA LEU A 237 -9.21 -11.29 14.85
C LEU A 237 -9.92 -11.62 16.17
N PRO A 238 -9.47 -12.66 16.89
CA PRO A 238 -9.97 -12.91 18.23
C PRO A 238 -9.73 -11.68 19.10
N ASP A 239 -10.68 -11.33 19.97
CA ASP A 239 -10.52 -10.27 20.97
C ASP A 239 -9.30 -10.59 21.84
N GLN A 240 -8.15 -10.01 21.49
CA GLN A 240 -6.98 -10.12 22.33
C GLN A 240 -7.15 -9.12 23.46
N SER A 241 -7.50 -9.62 24.65
CA SER A 241 -7.37 -8.83 25.88
C SER A 241 -5.92 -8.35 25.96
N PRO A 242 -5.64 -7.03 25.93
CA PRO A 242 -4.28 -6.51 25.99
C PRO A 242 -3.53 -7.01 27.24
N PHE A 243 -4.29 -7.30 28.30
CA PHE A 243 -3.78 -7.83 29.55
C PHE A 243 -3.35 -9.30 29.44
N GLU A 244 -4.07 -10.13 28.68
CA GLU A 244 -3.71 -11.54 28.47
C GLU A 244 -2.51 -11.68 27.54
N SER A 245 -2.44 -10.86 26.47
CA SER A 245 -1.28 -10.80 25.58
C SER A 245 -0.02 -10.31 26.31
N ALA A 246 -0.14 -9.31 27.19
CA ALA A 246 0.97 -8.85 28.03
C ALA A 246 1.40 -9.91 29.06
N SER A 247 0.45 -10.64 29.64
CA SER A 247 0.73 -11.73 30.59
C SER A 247 1.48 -12.89 29.93
N ALA A 248 1.18 -13.21 28.67
CA ALA A 248 1.88 -14.24 27.92
C ALA A 248 3.34 -13.88 27.59
N ILE A 249 3.67 -12.59 27.52
CA ILE A 249 5.03 -12.09 27.27
C ILE A 249 5.82 -11.95 28.58
N LEU A 250 5.15 -11.58 29.68
CA LEU A 250 5.78 -11.35 30.98
C LEU A 250 6.03 -12.62 31.80
N ILE A 251 5.35 -13.73 31.47
CA ILE A 251 5.68 -15.04 32.04
C ILE A 251 6.79 -15.63 31.18
N GLU A 252 8.04 -15.28 31.49
CA GLU A 252 9.18 -16.14 31.14
C GLU A 252 8.82 -17.56 31.62
N LYS A 253 8.68 -18.49 30.67
CA LYS A 253 8.71 -19.91 31.02
C LYS A 253 10.09 -20.15 31.64
N ILE A 254 10.13 -20.22 32.97
CA ILE A 254 11.22 -20.84 33.69
C ILE A 254 11.18 -22.30 33.22
N GLU A 255 12.01 -22.63 32.23
CA GLU A 255 12.36 -24.00 31.95
C GLU A 255 13.07 -24.50 33.21
N GLU A 256 12.34 -25.21 34.07
CA GLU A 256 12.96 -26.05 35.07
C GLU A 256 13.77 -27.11 34.31
N GLU A 257 15.06 -26.84 34.13
CA GLU A 257 16.07 -27.85 33.84
C GLU A 257 16.02 -28.90 34.96
N GLN A 258 15.22 -29.95 34.79
CA GLN A 258 15.47 -31.22 35.46
C GLN A 258 16.64 -31.93 34.77
N ASN A 259 17.82 -31.32 34.84
CA ASN A 259 19.10 -32.01 34.76
C ASN A 259 19.51 -32.41 36.18
N GLY A 260 19.00 -33.56 36.61
CA GLY A 260 19.29 -34.16 37.92
C GLY A 260 19.75 -35.61 37.77
N ASN A 261 20.94 -35.79 37.18
CA ASN A 261 21.92 -36.86 37.39
C ASN A 261 21.47 -38.31 37.66
N ASN A 262 21.95 -39.19 36.76
CA ASN A 262 22.40 -40.55 37.04
C ASN A 262 23.01 -40.72 38.45
N HIS A 263 22.49 -41.68 39.22
CA HIS A 263 23.25 -42.79 39.83
C HIS A 263 22.31 -43.98 40.05
#